data_AF-H6NJI8-F1
#
_entry.id   AF-H6NJI8-F1
#
_cell.length_a   1.000
_cell.length_b   1.000
_cell.length_c   1.000
_cell.angle_alpha   90.00
_cell.angle_beta   90.00
_cell.angle_gamma   90.00
#
_symmetry.space_group_name_H-M   'P 1'
#
loop_
_entity.id
_entity.type
_entity.pdbx_description
1 polymer ?
#
loop_
_entity_poly.entity_id
_entity_poly.type
_entity_poly.pdbx_seq_one_letter_code
_entity_poly.pdbx_strand_id
1 'polypeptide(L)'
;MIYKDTYHLMMNSLSSTEIDACLAMLLHLDWENRLRTEPEHLARQIGTTSKYMGDILRKFLRDKKVLSKDRKDDTYAFRYGQSSLQYDERTTKYGKKFSLYYTPQFRSLSLNAKRLLIMALFRISETRDTEFHIPRLRLIRRSGQEGRLPLTGTQLLDVLQELRDAQIPGLSSAEIVQFQGEANVVIRFSDDIQQAYLENHTEMNLVKRELFKLGLHRLVPSDELCHALLSVGYHLFKSMLEADFAMNRREGEAEERRQGILRTARHMYNTALARLAASFPAKRMELTNKDKLAAYFSAIVHEVMTQEMASCSYQVLQQESLLDYYMDKTKQEGITYGGPEVKALVLHIDGMKRMAAVLETVCQQWLLSRVATLSKDLSEAARSTQDQERILDRRGWTSIEEGKAQLRKLLKHEEELLAAMRAHVGSGVRVPARVLEEAMERYFVEIQTRAADLAAKNSRMNTDKTA
;
A
#
# COMPACT_ATOMS: atom_id res chain seq x y z
N MET A 1 -2.43 -10.08 6.66
CA MET A 1 -3.71 -10.10 7.38
C MET A 1 -4.64 -11.04 6.63
N ILE A 2 -5.60 -11.66 7.31
CA ILE A 2 -6.67 -12.45 6.68
C ILE A 2 -7.94 -11.61 6.78
N TYR A 3 -8.42 -11.06 5.67
CA TYR A 3 -9.63 -10.24 5.67
C TYR A 3 -10.90 -11.09 5.65
N LYS A 4 -12.03 -10.49 6.01
CA LYS A 4 -13.31 -11.20 6.17
C LYS A 4 -13.78 -11.90 4.89
N ASP A 5 -13.58 -11.28 3.74
CA ASP A 5 -13.90 -11.86 2.43
C ASP A 5 -12.96 -13.03 2.07
N THR A 6 -11.67 -12.91 2.37
CA THR A 6 -10.67 -13.98 2.23
C THR A 6 -11.01 -15.16 3.15
N TYR A 7 -11.44 -14.86 4.38
CA TYR A 7 -11.99 -15.86 5.30
C TYR A 7 -13.20 -16.56 4.70
N HIS A 8 -14.18 -15.82 4.15
CA HIS A 8 -15.34 -16.42 3.50
C HIS A 8 -14.98 -17.30 2.29
N LEU A 9 -13.99 -16.91 1.50
CA LEU A 9 -13.45 -17.73 0.41
C LEU A 9 -12.96 -19.09 0.95
N MET A 10 -12.12 -19.09 1.99
CA MET A 10 -11.59 -20.32 2.61
C MET A 10 -12.69 -21.21 3.20
N MET A 11 -13.71 -20.60 3.81
CA MET A 11 -14.80 -21.34 4.46
C MET A 11 -15.77 -22.00 3.48
N ASN A 12 -15.96 -21.41 2.30
CA ASN A 12 -17.06 -21.80 1.41
C ASN A 12 -16.60 -22.48 0.12
N SER A 13 -15.43 -22.09 -0.43
CA SER A 13 -15.11 -22.38 -1.83
C SER A 13 -13.83 -23.18 -2.04
N LEU A 14 -12.89 -23.13 -1.09
CA LEU A 14 -11.58 -23.78 -1.24
C LEU A 14 -11.56 -25.21 -0.69
N SER A 15 -10.81 -26.08 -1.35
CA SER A 15 -10.42 -27.41 -0.87
C SER A 15 -9.32 -27.35 0.20
N SER A 16 -8.97 -28.49 0.82
CA SER A 16 -7.99 -28.51 1.93
C SER A 16 -6.63 -27.94 1.51
N THR A 17 -6.09 -28.37 0.37
CA THR A 17 -4.79 -27.87 -0.12
C THR A 17 -4.87 -26.46 -0.72
N GLU A 18 -6.04 -26.07 -1.24
CA GLU A 18 -6.28 -24.70 -1.71
C GLU A 18 -6.30 -23.69 -0.56
N ILE A 19 -6.76 -24.10 0.63
CA ILE A 19 -6.64 -23.29 1.85
C ILE A 19 -5.17 -23.06 2.19
N ASP A 20 -4.33 -24.10 2.19
CA ASP A 20 -2.90 -23.98 2.48
C ASP A 20 -2.21 -23.04 1.48
N ALA A 21 -2.52 -23.21 0.19
CA ALA A 21 -2.03 -22.34 -0.88
C ALA A 21 -2.47 -20.88 -0.68
N CYS A 22 -3.75 -20.64 -0.34
CA CYS A 22 -4.28 -19.32 -0.04
C CYS A 22 -3.52 -18.66 1.14
N LEU A 23 -3.40 -19.37 2.26
CA LEU A 23 -2.69 -18.88 3.45
C LEU A 23 -1.22 -18.57 3.15
N ALA A 24 -0.56 -19.41 2.35
CA ALA A 24 0.82 -19.19 1.92
C ALA A 24 0.94 -17.94 1.03
N MET A 25 0.06 -17.76 0.04
CA MET A 25 0.06 -16.56 -0.81
C MET A 25 -0.07 -15.27 0.01
N LEU A 26 -0.89 -15.25 1.07
CA LEU A 26 -1.07 -14.07 1.95
C LEU A 26 0.20 -13.66 2.73
N LEU A 27 1.24 -14.52 2.78
CA LEU A 27 2.57 -14.15 3.30
C LEU A 27 3.44 -13.44 2.28
N HIS A 28 3.11 -13.56 0.98
CA HIS A 28 3.92 -13.14 -0.15
C HIS A 28 3.25 -12.07 -1.03
N LEU A 29 2.22 -11.41 -0.50
CA LEU A 29 1.56 -10.28 -1.16
C LEU A 29 2.35 -8.99 -0.89
N ASP A 30 2.61 -8.22 -1.92
CA ASP A 30 3.16 -6.86 -1.78
C ASP A 30 2.06 -5.86 -1.35
N TRP A 31 2.41 -4.58 -1.21
CA TRP A 31 1.45 -3.53 -0.84
C TRP A 31 0.27 -3.42 -1.82
N GLU A 32 0.41 -3.89 -3.06
CA GLU A 32 -0.60 -3.83 -4.11
C GLU A 32 -1.43 -5.13 -4.18
N ASN A 33 -1.31 -6.00 -3.17
CA ASN A 33 -1.88 -7.35 -3.16
C ASN A 33 -1.40 -8.22 -4.33
N ARG A 34 -0.16 -8.00 -4.82
CA ARG A 34 0.42 -8.83 -5.88
C ARG A 34 1.30 -9.90 -5.28
N LEU A 35 1.11 -11.11 -5.78
CA LEU A 35 1.95 -12.25 -5.50
C LEU A 35 3.25 -12.11 -6.30
N ARG A 36 4.36 -11.88 -5.60
CA ARG A 36 5.71 -11.64 -6.16
C ARG A 36 6.64 -12.84 -5.96
N THR A 37 6.08 -14.05 -5.90
CA THR A 37 6.82 -15.28 -5.59
C THR A 37 6.54 -16.37 -6.62
N GLU A 38 7.55 -17.21 -6.85
CA GLU A 38 7.47 -18.31 -7.82
C GLU A 38 6.57 -19.43 -7.31
N PRO A 39 5.80 -20.10 -8.20
CA PRO A 39 4.98 -21.26 -7.83
C PRO A 39 5.76 -22.36 -7.11
N GLU A 40 7.02 -22.60 -7.48
CA GLU A 40 7.92 -23.59 -6.85
C GLU A 40 8.20 -23.28 -5.39
N HIS A 41 8.30 -21.99 -5.04
CA HIS A 41 8.55 -21.58 -3.67
C HIS A 41 7.32 -21.87 -2.82
N LEU A 42 6.13 -21.49 -3.29
CA LEU A 42 4.89 -21.76 -2.59
C LEU A 42 4.60 -23.26 -2.47
N ALA A 43 4.90 -24.03 -3.53
CA ALA A 43 4.73 -25.47 -3.53
C ALA A 43 5.55 -26.14 -2.42
N ARG A 44 6.83 -25.76 -2.29
CA ARG A 44 7.70 -26.22 -1.20
C ARG A 44 7.16 -25.83 0.17
N GLN A 45 6.69 -24.59 0.32
CA GLN A 45 6.17 -24.09 1.58
C GLN A 45 4.95 -24.86 2.06
N ILE A 46 4.02 -25.21 1.16
CA ILE A 46 2.83 -25.99 1.51
C ILE A 46 3.05 -27.50 1.44
N GLY A 47 4.23 -27.97 1.02
CA GLY A 47 4.57 -29.40 0.95
C GLY A 47 3.88 -30.14 -0.20
N THR A 48 3.77 -29.49 -1.37
CA THR A 48 3.21 -30.09 -2.60
C THR A 48 4.19 -29.98 -3.78
N THR A 49 3.78 -30.49 -4.94
CA THR A 49 4.57 -30.43 -6.18
C THR A 49 4.32 -29.12 -6.95
N SER A 50 5.33 -28.62 -7.68
CA SER A 50 5.15 -27.42 -8.53
C SER A 50 4.01 -27.62 -9.55
N LYS A 51 3.88 -28.82 -10.12
CA LYS A 51 2.76 -29.18 -11.01
C LYS A 51 1.39 -28.93 -10.37
N TYR A 52 1.18 -29.46 -9.17
CA TYR A 52 -0.09 -29.31 -8.46
C TYR A 52 -0.34 -27.86 -8.03
N MET A 53 0.71 -27.13 -7.63
CA MET A 53 0.58 -25.71 -7.36
C MET A 53 0.20 -24.91 -8.62
N GLY A 54 0.76 -25.27 -9.77
CA GLY A 54 0.35 -24.73 -11.07
C GLY A 54 -1.09 -25.05 -11.44
N ASP A 55 -1.66 -26.19 -11.02
CA ASP A 55 -3.09 -26.49 -11.17
C ASP A 55 -3.96 -25.57 -10.28
N ILE A 56 -3.56 -25.37 -9.01
CA ILE A 56 -4.25 -24.46 -8.08
C ILE A 56 -4.25 -23.02 -8.63
N LEU A 57 -3.09 -22.51 -9.03
CA LEU A 57 -2.97 -21.15 -9.59
C LEU A 57 -3.80 -21.01 -10.87
N ARG A 58 -3.82 -22.01 -11.76
CA ARG A 58 -4.68 -22.02 -12.95
C ARG A 58 -6.16 -22.00 -12.58
N LYS A 59 -6.58 -22.74 -11.57
CA LYS A 59 -7.97 -22.70 -11.06
C LYS A 59 -8.32 -21.31 -10.54
N PHE A 60 -7.46 -20.72 -9.72
CA PHE A 60 -7.64 -19.37 -9.20
C PHE A 60 -7.59 -18.29 -10.29
N LEU A 61 -6.87 -18.50 -11.39
CA LEU A 61 -6.87 -17.60 -12.54
C LEU A 61 -8.13 -17.72 -13.42
N ARG A 62 -8.73 -18.90 -13.48
CA ARG A 62 -10.03 -19.10 -14.15
C ARG A 62 -11.13 -18.35 -13.42
N ASP A 63 -11.09 -18.36 -12.10
CA ASP A 63 -11.93 -17.50 -11.28
C ASP A 63 -11.28 -16.14 -11.07
N LYS A 64 -11.51 -15.21 -12.00
CA LYS A 64 -10.96 -13.85 -11.94
C LYS A 64 -11.30 -13.08 -10.65
N LYS A 65 -12.22 -13.57 -9.83
CA LYS A 65 -12.51 -13.02 -8.49
C LYS A 65 -11.45 -13.40 -7.45
N VAL A 66 -10.65 -14.43 -7.68
CA VAL A 66 -9.57 -14.89 -6.76
C VAL A 66 -8.22 -14.33 -7.19
N LEU A 67 -7.76 -14.69 -8.40
CA LEU A 67 -6.51 -14.20 -8.97
C LEU A 67 -6.75 -13.62 -10.37
N SER A 68 -5.97 -12.60 -10.71
CA SER A 68 -5.85 -12.13 -12.08
C SER A 68 -4.39 -11.95 -12.46
N LYS A 69 -3.99 -12.44 -13.64
CA LYS A 69 -2.64 -12.23 -14.17
C LYS A 69 -2.47 -10.79 -14.63
N ASP A 70 -1.44 -10.13 -14.13
CA ASP A 70 -0.98 -8.86 -14.68
C ASP A 70 -0.07 -9.13 -15.89
N ARG A 71 -0.48 -8.64 -17.06
CA ARG A 71 0.27 -8.81 -18.31
C ARG A 71 1.54 -7.98 -18.38
N LYS A 72 1.67 -6.91 -17.60
CA LYS A 72 2.84 -6.00 -17.66
C LYS A 72 3.98 -6.44 -16.75
N ASP A 73 3.64 -6.99 -15.58
CA ASP A 73 4.60 -7.32 -14.52
C ASP A 73 4.85 -8.82 -14.35
N ASP A 74 4.19 -9.67 -15.14
CA ASP A 74 4.15 -11.13 -14.99
C ASP A 74 3.86 -11.58 -13.55
N THR A 75 2.98 -10.85 -12.87
CA THR A 75 2.55 -11.14 -11.48
C THR A 75 1.09 -11.53 -11.40
N TYR A 76 0.67 -12.03 -10.23
CA TYR A 76 -0.72 -12.34 -9.96
C TYR A 76 -1.29 -11.37 -8.93
N ALA A 77 -2.33 -10.62 -9.29
CA ALA A 77 -3.07 -9.79 -8.34
C ALA A 77 -4.10 -10.65 -7.58
N PHE A 78 -3.99 -10.66 -6.26
CA PHE A 78 -4.93 -11.31 -5.36
C PHE A 78 -6.09 -10.37 -5.05
N ARG A 79 -7.30 -10.83 -5.36
CA ARG A 79 -8.50 -9.98 -5.46
C ARG A 79 -9.37 -10.00 -4.20
N TYR A 80 -9.09 -10.90 -3.26
CA TYR A 80 -9.74 -10.91 -1.95
C TYR A 80 -8.90 -10.13 -0.93
N GLY A 81 -9.60 -9.45 -0.04
CA GLY A 81 -9.02 -8.56 0.95
C GLY A 81 -8.75 -7.18 0.42
N GLN A 82 -8.31 -6.31 1.33
CA GLN A 82 -7.87 -4.96 0.99
C GLN A 82 -6.35 -4.92 0.93
N SER A 83 -5.82 -3.94 0.20
CA SER A 83 -4.38 -3.66 0.21
C SER A 83 -3.96 -3.23 1.62
N SER A 84 -2.72 -3.54 2.02
CA SER A 84 -2.16 -3.01 3.27
C SER A 84 -2.11 -1.49 3.29
N LEU A 85 -2.11 -0.81 2.13
CA LEU A 85 -2.17 0.65 2.02
C LEU A 85 -3.56 1.21 2.41
N GLN A 86 -4.59 0.37 2.36
CA GLN A 86 -5.97 0.70 2.72
C GLN A 86 -6.33 0.24 4.13
N TYR A 87 -5.35 -0.27 4.89
CA TYR A 87 -5.57 -0.70 6.25
C TYR A 87 -5.83 0.50 7.18
N ASP A 88 -6.96 0.42 7.88
CA ASP A 88 -7.31 1.32 8.97
C ASP A 88 -7.65 0.49 10.22
N GLU A 89 -6.85 0.63 11.26
CA GLU A 89 -7.00 -0.08 12.52
C GLU A 89 -8.36 0.15 13.19
N ARG A 90 -8.99 1.32 12.95
CA ARG A 90 -10.26 1.68 13.60
C ARG A 90 -11.47 0.96 12.99
N THR A 91 -11.40 0.67 11.70
CA THR A 91 -12.55 0.19 10.92
C THR A 91 -12.35 -1.21 10.36
N THR A 92 -11.10 -1.63 10.18
CA THR A 92 -10.78 -2.90 9.54
C THR A 92 -10.71 -4.04 10.54
N LYS A 93 -11.62 -5.02 10.39
CA LYS A 93 -11.54 -6.30 11.09
C LYS A 93 -10.78 -7.33 10.26
N TYR A 94 -9.87 -8.07 10.89
CA TYR A 94 -9.07 -9.10 10.23
C TYR A 94 -8.59 -10.17 11.21
N GLY A 95 -8.28 -11.35 10.68
CA GLY A 95 -7.55 -12.41 11.37
C GLY A 95 -6.04 -12.29 11.18
N LYS A 96 -5.26 -12.54 12.24
CA LYS A 96 -3.80 -12.68 12.17
C LYS A 96 -3.42 -13.92 11.33
N LYS A 97 -2.24 -13.87 10.72
CA LYS A 97 -1.63 -15.00 10.02
C LYS A 97 -0.86 -15.85 11.03
N PHE A 98 -1.57 -16.58 11.89
CA PHE A 98 -0.95 -17.39 12.94
C PHE A 98 0.08 -18.36 12.39
N SER A 99 1.19 -18.54 13.11
CA SER A 99 2.31 -19.40 12.69
C SER A 99 1.89 -20.85 12.49
N LEU A 100 0.93 -21.34 13.30
CA LEU A 100 0.41 -22.70 13.21
C LEU A 100 -0.18 -23.04 11.83
N TYR A 101 -0.73 -22.07 11.09
CA TYR A 101 -1.27 -22.30 9.74
C TYR A 101 -0.24 -22.89 8.77
N TYR A 102 1.05 -22.68 9.04
CA TYR A 102 2.15 -23.02 8.16
C TYR A 102 2.90 -24.28 8.61
N THR A 103 2.38 -24.98 9.61
CA THR A 103 3.00 -26.19 10.18
C THR A 103 2.60 -27.44 9.39
N PRO A 104 3.42 -28.51 9.41
CA PRO A 104 3.01 -29.82 8.88
C PRO A 104 1.70 -30.34 9.50
N GLN A 105 1.52 -30.14 10.81
CA GLN A 105 0.35 -30.58 11.59
C GLN A 105 -0.94 -29.96 11.08
N PHE A 106 -0.94 -28.64 10.83
CA PHE A 106 -2.09 -27.97 10.23
C PHE A 106 -2.36 -28.49 8.82
N ARG A 107 -1.31 -28.67 8.01
CA ARG A 107 -1.45 -29.12 6.61
C ARG A 107 -2.06 -30.51 6.48
N SER A 108 -1.78 -31.42 7.42
CA SER A 108 -2.36 -32.77 7.45
C SER A 108 -3.84 -32.81 7.82
N LEU A 109 -4.41 -31.72 8.32
CA LEU A 109 -5.81 -31.69 8.72
C LEU A 109 -6.78 -31.86 7.53
N SER A 110 -7.91 -32.49 7.82
CA SER A 110 -9.08 -32.54 6.96
C SER A 110 -9.62 -31.13 6.70
N LEU A 111 -10.35 -30.98 5.59
CA LEU A 111 -10.93 -29.71 5.20
C LEU A 111 -11.79 -29.09 6.31
N ASN A 112 -12.57 -29.90 7.00
CA ASN A 112 -13.47 -29.44 8.05
C ASN A 112 -12.74 -29.07 9.34
N ALA A 113 -11.69 -29.81 9.70
CA ALA A 113 -10.82 -29.45 10.82
C ALA A 113 -10.06 -28.14 10.56
N LYS A 114 -9.50 -27.94 9.36
CA LYS A 114 -8.88 -26.66 8.96
C LYS A 114 -9.86 -25.50 9.08
N ARG A 115 -11.06 -25.65 8.53
CA ARG A 115 -12.08 -24.60 8.55
C ARG A 115 -12.56 -24.28 9.97
N LEU A 116 -12.76 -25.29 10.83
CA LEU A 116 -13.12 -25.07 12.22
C LEU A 116 -12.02 -24.31 12.97
N LEU A 117 -10.76 -24.70 12.75
CA LEU A 117 -9.60 -24.06 13.36
C LEU A 117 -9.38 -22.63 12.85
N ILE A 118 -9.51 -22.39 11.54
CA ILE A 118 -9.48 -21.05 10.94
C ILE A 118 -10.60 -20.18 11.51
N MET A 119 -11.81 -20.70 11.65
CA MET A 119 -12.92 -19.97 12.25
C MET A 119 -12.63 -19.58 13.70
N ALA A 120 -12.09 -20.50 14.50
CA ALA A 120 -11.70 -20.22 15.88
C ALA A 120 -10.61 -19.14 15.94
N LEU A 121 -9.53 -19.31 15.17
CA LEU A 121 -8.40 -18.39 15.14
C LEU A 121 -8.77 -17.00 14.61
N PHE A 122 -9.62 -16.94 13.59
CA PHE A 122 -10.15 -15.67 13.10
C PHE A 122 -10.92 -14.94 14.21
N ARG A 123 -11.75 -15.68 14.98
CA ARG A 123 -12.54 -15.08 16.05
C ARG A 123 -11.69 -14.60 17.22
N ILE A 124 -10.76 -15.40 17.71
CA ILE A 124 -9.89 -14.99 18.82
C ILE A 124 -8.94 -13.85 18.41
N SER A 125 -8.60 -13.75 17.12
CA SER A 125 -7.83 -12.61 16.61
C SER A 125 -8.63 -11.31 16.69
N GLU A 126 -9.97 -11.36 16.52
CA GLU A 126 -10.84 -10.20 16.67
C GLU A 126 -11.09 -9.84 18.14
N THR A 127 -11.34 -10.83 19.00
CA THR A 127 -11.70 -10.60 20.41
C THR A 127 -10.50 -10.46 21.34
N ARG A 128 -9.32 -10.91 20.89
CA ARG A 128 -8.09 -11.05 21.69
C ARG A 128 -8.19 -12.07 22.83
N ASP A 129 -9.18 -12.95 22.78
CA ASP A 129 -9.31 -14.06 23.72
C ASP A 129 -8.32 -15.19 23.39
N THR A 130 -8.28 -16.19 24.28
CA THR A 130 -7.56 -17.46 24.08
C THR A 130 -8.52 -18.64 23.87
N GLU A 131 -9.83 -18.40 23.98
CA GLU A 131 -10.87 -19.41 23.82
C GLU A 131 -11.89 -19.02 22.76
N PHE A 132 -12.30 -20.01 21.97
CA PHE A 132 -13.39 -19.90 21.02
C PHE A 132 -14.57 -20.76 21.46
N HIS A 133 -15.73 -20.12 21.56
CA HIS A 133 -17.00 -20.76 21.96
C HIS A 133 -18.02 -20.63 20.83
N ILE A 134 -18.64 -21.75 20.44
CA ILE A 134 -19.76 -21.73 19.49
C ILE A 134 -20.79 -22.80 19.84
N PRO A 135 -22.10 -22.47 19.84
CA PRO A 135 -23.14 -23.48 20.02
C PRO A 135 -23.00 -24.60 18.99
N ARG A 136 -23.01 -25.85 19.44
CA ARG A 136 -22.86 -27.05 18.60
C ARG A 136 -23.83 -27.04 17.41
N LEU A 137 -25.07 -26.59 17.66
CA LEU A 137 -26.13 -26.55 16.64
C LEU A 137 -25.87 -25.54 15.52
N ARG A 138 -24.95 -24.58 15.69
CA ARG A 138 -24.53 -23.65 14.62
C ARG A 138 -23.48 -24.26 13.67
N LEU A 139 -22.90 -25.41 14.03
CA LEU A 139 -21.92 -26.14 13.22
C LEU A 139 -22.51 -27.37 12.53
N ILE A 140 -23.77 -27.68 12.80
CA ILE A 140 -24.45 -28.85 12.25
C ILE A 140 -25.49 -28.37 11.25
N ARG A 141 -25.58 -29.05 10.10
CA ARG A 141 -26.64 -28.77 9.12
C ARG A 141 -28.02 -28.86 9.79
N ARG A 142 -28.81 -27.78 9.70
CA ARG A 142 -30.27 -27.84 9.84
C ARG A 142 -30.88 -27.83 8.44
N SER A 143 -31.89 -28.65 8.20
CA SER A 143 -32.61 -28.69 6.92
C SER A 143 -33.08 -27.28 6.53
N GLY A 144 -32.73 -26.82 5.32
CA GLY A 144 -33.23 -25.55 4.76
C GLY A 144 -32.41 -24.28 5.09
N GLN A 145 -31.28 -24.37 5.78
CA GLN A 145 -30.37 -23.21 5.94
C GLN A 145 -29.04 -23.41 5.21
N GLU A 146 -28.74 -22.50 4.27
CA GLU A 146 -27.40 -22.31 3.71
C GLU A 146 -26.60 -21.40 4.65
N GLY A 147 -25.66 -21.97 5.42
CA GLY A 147 -24.75 -21.17 6.23
C GLY A 147 -23.90 -21.94 7.22
N ARG A 148 -22.57 -21.86 7.02
CA ARG A 148 -21.44 -22.36 7.85
C ARG A 148 -21.31 -23.89 7.95
N LEU A 149 -20.03 -24.31 8.06
CA LEU A 149 -19.49 -25.67 8.07
C LEU A 149 -20.56 -26.76 8.15
N PRO A 150 -21.00 -27.34 7.03
CA PRO A 150 -22.05 -28.33 7.06
C PRO A 150 -21.54 -29.68 7.59
N LEU A 151 -21.53 -29.85 8.92
CA LEU A 151 -21.16 -31.11 9.55
C LEU A 151 -22.40 -31.88 9.99
N THR A 152 -22.30 -33.21 9.98
CA THR A 152 -23.17 -34.07 10.81
C THR A 152 -22.65 -34.09 12.25
N GLY A 153 -23.47 -34.58 13.19
CA GLY A 153 -23.05 -34.73 14.58
C GLY A 153 -21.81 -35.63 14.74
N THR A 154 -21.69 -36.70 13.94
CA THR A 154 -20.54 -37.61 13.93
C THR A 154 -19.28 -36.94 13.35
N GLN A 155 -19.42 -36.27 12.19
CA GLN A 155 -18.32 -35.55 11.57
C GLN A 155 -17.73 -34.46 12.48
N LEU A 156 -18.55 -33.83 13.31
CA LEU A 156 -18.05 -32.87 14.30
C LEU A 156 -17.19 -33.55 15.38
N LEU A 157 -17.58 -34.72 15.87
CA LEU A 157 -16.79 -35.47 16.85
C LEU A 157 -15.46 -35.91 16.25
N ASP A 158 -15.49 -36.41 15.00
CA ASP A 158 -14.29 -36.82 14.27
C ASP A 158 -13.32 -35.65 14.09
N VAL A 159 -13.83 -34.47 13.71
CA VAL A 159 -13.04 -33.25 13.57
C VAL A 159 -12.42 -32.82 14.90
N LEU A 160 -13.17 -32.88 16.00
CA LEU A 160 -12.63 -32.51 17.32
C LEU A 160 -11.57 -33.51 17.80
N GLN A 161 -11.76 -34.81 17.52
CA GLN A 161 -10.75 -35.83 17.78
C GLN A 161 -9.49 -35.59 16.96
N GLU A 162 -9.64 -35.33 15.65
CA GLU A 162 -8.54 -35.01 14.75
C GLU A 162 -7.72 -33.81 15.25
N LEU A 163 -8.38 -32.73 15.70
CA LEU A 163 -7.68 -31.56 16.24
C LEU A 163 -6.89 -31.87 17.52
N ARG A 164 -7.39 -32.76 18.39
CA ARG A 164 -6.65 -33.20 19.58
C ARG A 164 -5.43 -34.04 19.21
N ASP A 165 -5.59 -34.94 18.25
CA ASP A 165 -4.54 -35.89 17.87
C ASP A 165 -3.44 -35.25 17.01
N ALA A 166 -3.76 -34.17 16.29
CA ALA A 166 -2.84 -33.49 15.38
C ALA A 166 -1.67 -32.76 16.08
N GLN A 167 -1.69 -32.61 17.41
CA GLN A 167 -0.63 -31.96 18.20
C GLN A 167 -0.23 -30.57 17.65
N ILE A 168 -1.23 -29.74 17.35
CA ILE A 168 -1.01 -28.42 16.73
C ILE A 168 -0.36 -27.47 17.75
N PRO A 169 0.75 -26.80 17.40
CA PRO A 169 1.39 -25.84 18.31
C PRO A 169 0.43 -24.75 18.76
N GLY A 170 0.36 -24.54 20.08
CA GLY A 170 -0.50 -23.54 20.72
C GLY A 170 -1.97 -23.92 20.82
N LEU A 171 -2.39 -25.10 20.35
CA LEU A 171 -3.74 -25.63 20.61
C LEU A 171 -3.73 -26.45 21.90
N SER A 172 -4.46 -26.00 22.91
CA SER A 172 -4.52 -26.64 24.24
C SER A 172 -5.60 -27.71 24.32
N SER A 173 -6.80 -27.43 23.79
CA SER A 173 -7.92 -28.39 23.80
C SER A 173 -8.96 -28.08 22.73
N ALA A 174 -9.67 -29.11 22.26
CA ALA A 174 -10.85 -28.98 21.40
C ALA A 174 -11.91 -30.00 21.85
N GLU A 175 -13.03 -29.52 22.40
CA GLU A 175 -14.03 -30.37 23.06
C GLU A 175 -15.46 -29.80 22.99
N ILE A 176 -16.42 -30.59 23.45
CA ILE A 176 -17.81 -30.15 23.64
C ILE A 176 -18.06 -29.99 25.13
N VAL A 177 -18.41 -28.78 25.55
CA VAL A 177 -18.73 -28.43 26.94
C VAL A 177 -20.20 -28.06 27.05
N GLN A 178 -20.85 -28.51 28.13
CA GLN A 178 -22.21 -28.09 28.46
C GLN A 178 -22.16 -26.79 29.27
N PHE A 179 -22.86 -25.76 28.82
CA PHE A 179 -22.99 -24.49 29.54
C PHE A 179 -24.43 -24.01 29.48
N GLN A 180 -25.05 -23.76 30.64
CA GLN A 180 -26.44 -23.32 30.77
C GLN A 180 -27.46 -24.18 29.99
N GLY A 181 -27.23 -25.49 29.92
CA GLY A 181 -28.09 -26.44 29.21
C GLY A 181 -27.85 -26.51 27.69
N GLU A 182 -26.89 -25.74 27.15
CA GLU A 182 -26.51 -25.79 25.74
C GLU A 182 -25.13 -26.43 25.54
N ALA A 183 -25.05 -27.37 24.59
CA ALA A 183 -23.79 -27.96 24.16
C ALA A 183 -23.01 -26.98 23.27
N ASN A 184 -21.82 -26.59 23.70
CA ASN A 184 -20.94 -25.66 23.01
C ASN A 184 -19.66 -26.37 22.59
N VAL A 185 -19.17 -26.09 21.39
CA VAL A 185 -17.83 -26.46 20.98
C VAL A 185 -16.88 -25.40 21.52
N VAL A 186 -15.88 -25.85 22.29
CA VAL A 186 -14.87 -24.99 22.91
C VAL A 186 -13.49 -25.39 22.38
N ILE A 187 -12.78 -24.42 21.82
CA ILE A 187 -11.40 -24.58 21.36
C ILE A 187 -10.54 -23.61 22.16
N ARG A 188 -9.55 -24.13 22.88
CA ARG A 188 -8.64 -23.35 23.73
C ARG A 188 -7.25 -23.32 23.13
N PHE A 189 -6.65 -22.15 23.15
CA PHE A 189 -5.29 -21.92 22.74
C PHE A 189 -4.43 -21.53 23.94
N SER A 190 -3.11 -21.64 23.80
CA SER A 190 -2.17 -21.12 24.78
C SER A 190 -2.20 -19.59 24.85
N ASP A 191 -1.81 -19.03 25.99
CA ASP A 191 -1.85 -17.58 26.22
C ASP A 191 -0.96 -16.77 25.26
N ASP A 192 0.09 -17.39 24.74
CA ASP A 192 1.03 -16.80 23.78
C ASP A 192 0.53 -16.82 22.33
N ILE A 193 -0.63 -17.45 22.03
CA ILE A 193 -1.14 -17.57 20.66
C ILE A 193 -1.28 -16.21 19.96
N GLN A 194 -1.62 -15.17 20.72
CA GLN A 194 -1.80 -13.81 20.20
C GLN A 194 -0.49 -13.20 19.68
N GLN A 195 0.66 -13.70 20.10
CA GLN A 195 1.99 -13.30 19.64
C GLN A 195 2.55 -14.26 18.57
N ALA A 196 1.98 -15.47 18.45
CA ALA A 196 2.40 -16.49 17.50
C ALA A 196 1.83 -16.26 16.08
N TYR A 197 2.23 -15.15 15.43
CA TYR A 197 1.85 -14.83 14.06
C TYR A 197 3.05 -14.49 13.18
N LEU A 198 2.88 -14.67 11.87
CA LEU A 198 3.89 -14.32 10.88
C LEU A 198 3.58 -12.98 10.23
N GLU A 199 4.59 -12.13 10.18
CA GLU A 199 4.54 -10.86 9.47
C GLU A 199 4.71 -11.06 7.95
N ASN A 200 4.25 -10.07 7.18
CA ASN A 200 4.54 -10.04 5.75
C ASN A 200 5.83 -9.24 5.52
N HIS A 201 6.89 -9.89 5.04
CA HIS A 201 8.16 -9.22 4.74
C HIS A 201 8.37 -9.00 3.24
N THR A 202 7.34 -9.13 2.40
CA THR A 202 7.46 -9.03 0.93
C THR A 202 8.09 -7.70 0.51
N GLU A 203 7.60 -6.58 1.00
CA GLU A 203 8.13 -5.25 0.65
C GLU A 203 9.55 -5.02 1.17
N MET A 204 9.85 -5.52 2.37
CA MET A 204 11.22 -5.52 2.91
C MET A 204 12.17 -6.30 2.00
N ASN A 205 11.76 -7.47 1.55
CA ASN A 205 12.55 -8.29 0.64
C ASN A 205 12.72 -7.63 -0.73
N LEU A 206 11.69 -6.93 -1.24
CA LEU A 206 11.78 -6.15 -2.47
C LEU A 206 12.80 -5.02 -2.34
N VAL A 207 12.75 -4.23 -1.27
CA VAL A 207 13.72 -3.15 -1.02
C VAL A 207 15.13 -3.70 -0.89
N LYS A 208 15.34 -4.74 -0.07
CA LYS A 208 16.66 -5.39 0.07
C LYS A 208 17.20 -5.88 -1.27
N ARG A 209 16.34 -6.47 -2.10
CA ARG A 209 16.72 -6.94 -3.45
C ARG A 209 17.11 -5.80 -4.37
N GLU A 210 16.36 -4.70 -4.39
CA GLU A 210 16.69 -3.53 -5.23
C GLU A 210 17.98 -2.85 -4.74
N LEU A 211 18.17 -2.69 -3.43
CA LEU A 211 19.42 -2.19 -2.85
C LEU A 211 20.60 -3.09 -3.19
N PHE A 212 20.41 -4.42 -3.21
CA PHE A 212 21.44 -5.37 -3.62
C PHE A 212 21.85 -5.16 -5.08
N LYS A 213 20.89 -5.07 -6.00
CA LYS A 213 21.13 -4.81 -7.43
C LYS A 213 21.87 -3.50 -7.67
N LEU A 214 21.57 -2.48 -6.86
CA LEU A 214 22.19 -1.16 -6.92
C LEU A 214 23.57 -1.10 -6.22
N GLY A 215 24.09 -2.22 -5.72
CA GLY A 215 25.39 -2.27 -5.03
C GLY A 215 25.38 -1.69 -3.61
N LEU A 216 24.21 -1.33 -3.07
CA LEU A 216 24.05 -0.72 -1.75
C LEU A 216 23.96 -1.73 -0.59
N HIS A 217 23.96 -3.03 -0.85
CA HIS A 217 23.80 -4.06 0.21
C HIS A 217 24.82 -3.98 1.35
N ARG A 218 26.02 -3.43 1.10
CA ARG A 218 27.05 -3.19 2.14
C ARG A 218 26.91 -1.84 2.84
N LEU A 219 26.14 -0.92 2.26
CA LEU A 219 26.04 0.49 2.62
C LEU A 219 24.75 0.81 3.38
N VAL A 220 23.68 0.07 3.12
CA VAL A 220 22.43 0.06 3.92
C VAL A 220 22.26 -1.32 4.57
N PRO A 221 23.05 -1.65 5.61
CA PRO A 221 23.13 -3.03 6.09
C PRO A 221 22.03 -3.41 7.09
N SER A 222 21.40 -2.45 7.75
CA SER A 222 20.47 -2.71 8.86
C SER A 222 19.02 -2.70 8.41
N ASP A 223 18.21 -3.57 9.01
CA ASP A 223 16.74 -3.58 8.84
C ASP A 223 16.10 -2.24 9.23
N GLU A 224 16.66 -1.54 10.22
CA GLU A 224 16.19 -0.21 10.63
C GLU A 224 16.25 0.83 9.50
N LEU A 225 17.36 0.88 8.75
CA LEU A 225 17.49 1.76 7.59
C LEU A 225 16.59 1.33 6.43
N CYS A 226 16.41 0.03 6.21
CA CYS A 226 15.45 -0.46 5.20
C CYS A 226 14.01 -0.07 5.57
N HIS A 227 13.65 -0.13 6.86
CA HIS A 227 12.36 0.34 7.37
C HIS A 227 12.15 1.83 7.14
N ALA A 228 13.20 2.65 7.28
CA ALA A 228 13.13 4.09 6.98
C ALA A 228 12.77 4.34 5.50
N LEU A 229 13.41 3.61 4.57
CA LEU A 229 13.10 3.68 3.14
C LEU A 229 11.67 3.21 2.84
N LEU A 230 11.27 2.06 3.43
CA LEU A 230 9.92 1.54 3.31
C LEU A 230 8.86 2.50 3.83
N SER A 231 9.11 3.20 4.93
CA SER A 231 8.17 4.17 5.49
C SER A 231 7.91 5.31 4.50
N VAL A 232 8.96 5.84 3.85
CA VAL A 232 8.81 6.85 2.79
C VAL A 232 8.02 6.29 1.61
N GLY A 233 8.31 5.06 1.19
CA GLY A 233 7.56 4.37 0.14
C GLY A 233 6.08 4.21 0.49
N TYR A 234 5.77 3.73 1.68
CA TYR A 234 4.41 3.55 2.16
C TYR A 234 3.62 4.87 2.09
N HIS A 235 4.23 5.98 2.53
CA HIS A 235 3.63 7.31 2.44
C HIS A 235 3.39 7.76 0.99
N LEU A 236 4.34 7.56 0.08
CA LEU A 236 4.16 7.85 -1.35
C LEU A 236 2.93 7.11 -1.91
N PHE A 237 2.88 5.79 -1.73
CA PHE A 237 1.79 4.95 -2.24
C PHE A 237 0.45 5.36 -1.64
N LYS A 238 0.40 5.60 -0.33
CA LYS A 238 -0.80 6.00 0.38
C LYS A 238 -1.31 7.37 -0.11
N SER A 239 -0.44 8.38 -0.20
CA SER A 239 -0.81 9.72 -0.65
C SER A 239 -1.34 9.72 -2.09
N MET A 240 -0.74 8.94 -2.99
CA MET A 240 -1.26 8.79 -4.36
C MET A 240 -2.65 8.14 -4.40
N LEU A 241 -2.89 7.11 -3.59
CA LEU A 241 -4.20 6.48 -3.49
C LEU A 241 -5.26 7.42 -2.89
N GLU A 242 -4.91 8.19 -1.87
CA GLU A 242 -5.81 9.15 -1.23
C GLU A 242 -6.18 10.29 -2.18
N ALA A 243 -5.20 10.84 -2.91
CA ALA A 243 -5.45 11.86 -3.93
C ALA A 243 -6.34 11.32 -5.07
N ASP A 244 -6.06 10.10 -5.55
CA ASP A 244 -6.88 9.44 -6.57
C ASP A 244 -8.34 9.22 -6.11
N PHE A 245 -8.52 8.79 -4.86
CA PHE A 245 -9.83 8.57 -4.25
C PHE A 245 -10.61 9.88 -4.05
N ALA A 246 -9.95 10.95 -3.60
CA ALA A 246 -10.57 12.26 -3.42
C ALA A 246 -11.15 12.81 -4.73
N MET A 247 -10.53 12.48 -5.87
CA MET A 247 -10.99 12.90 -7.20
C MET A 247 -12.13 12.05 -7.76
N ASN A 248 -12.39 10.83 -7.24
CA ASN A 248 -13.31 9.88 -7.88
C ASN A 248 -14.20 9.12 -6.87
N ARG A 249 -15.46 9.57 -6.73
CA ARG A 249 -16.50 8.87 -5.94
C ARG A 249 -17.28 7.79 -6.71
N ARG A 250 -16.97 7.49 -7.98
CA ARG A 250 -17.75 6.54 -8.80
C ARG A 250 -17.05 5.17 -8.93
N GLU A 251 -17.71 4.12 -8.43
CA GLU A 251 -17.12 2.82 -8.03
C GLU A 251 -16.83 1.82 -9.17
N GLY A 252 -17.32 1.99 -10.41
CA GLY A 252 -17.32 0.90 -11.41
C GLY A 252 -16.05 0.70 -12.25
N GLU A 253 -15.34 1.77 -12.61
CA GLU A 253 -14.12 1.74 -13.45
C GLU A 253 -12.83 1.83 -12.59
N ALA A 254 -12.93 1.67 -11.27
CA ALA A 254 -11.93 2.08 -10.29
C ALA A 254 -10.63 1.25 -10.30
N GLU A 255 -10.69 -0.02 -10.70
CA GLU A 255 -9.65 -0.97 -10.34
C GLU A 255 -8.44 -0.99 -11.30
N GLU A 256 -8.65 -1.06 -12.61
CA GLU A 256 -7.53 -0.94 -13.58
C GLU A 256 -6.87 0.45 -13.50
N ARG A 257 -7.68 1.47 -13.20
CA ARG A 257 -7.21 2.85 -12.98
C ARG A 257 -6.33 2.94 -11.72
N ARG A 258 -6.80 2.39 -10.60
CA ARG A 258 -6.02 2.30 -9.35
C ARG A 258 -4.69 1.55 -9.56
N GLN A 259 -4.69 0.49 -10.36
CA GLN A 259 -3.47 -0.23 -10.70
C GLN A 259 -2.48 0.63 -11.49
N GLY A 260 -2.96 1.52 -12.36
CA GLY A 260 -2.10 2.51 -13.03
C GLY A 260 -1.36 3.41 -12.04
N ILE A 261 -2.10 3.99 -11.08
CA ILE A 261 -1.56 4.84 -10.01
C ILE A 261 -0.47 4.11 -9.20
N LEU A 262 -0.77 2.89 -8.78
CA LEU A 262 0.16 2.08 -7.97
C LEU A 262 1.42 1.67 -8.74
N ARG A 263 1.31 1.35 -10.04
CA ARG A 263 2.48 1.08 -10.88
C ARG A 263 3.36 2.32 -11.03
N THR A 264 2.77 3.50 -11.21
CA THR A 264 3.54 4.76 -11.26
C THR A 264 4.22 5.02 -9.92
N ALA A 265 3.54 4.82 -8.79
CA ALA A 265 4.15 4.93 -7.47
C ALA A 265 5.36 3.99 -7.31
N ARG A 266 5.24 2.73 -7.76
CA ARG A 266 6.33 1.74 -7.74
C ARG A 266 7.50 2.17 -8.62
N HIS A 267 7.21 2.66 -9.82
CA HIS A 267 8.23 3.18 -10.73
C HIS A 267 9.02 4.32 -10.07
N MET A 268 8.32 5.33 -9.54
CA MET A 268 8.95 6.47 -8.86
C MET A 268 9.78 6.04 -7.66
N TYR A 269 9.28 5.12 -6.84
CA TYR A 269 9.99 4.60 -5.69
C TYR A 269 11.30 3.90 -6.09
N ASN A 270 11.26 3.05 -7.12
CA ASN A 270 12.45 2.36 -7.62
C ASN A 270 13.46 3.35 -8.26
N THR A 271 12.97 4.34 -9.00
CA THR A 271 13.81 5.41 -9.57
C THR A 271 14.47 6.23 -8.46
N ALA A 272 13.75 6.54 -7.39
CA ALA A 272 14.29 7.22 -6.22
C ALA A 272 15.37 6.38 -5.52
N LEU A 273 15.17 5.05 -5.38
CA LEU A 273 16.18 4.15 -4.82
C LEU A 273 17.47 4.16 -5.66
N ALA A 274 17.34 4.20 -6.99
CA ALA A 274 18.50 4.30 -7.88
C ALA A 274 19.25 5.63 -7.70
N ARG A 275 18.53 6.76 -7.56
CA ARG A 275 19.16 8.06 -7.26
C ARG A 275 19.82 8.10 -5.90
N LEU A 276 19.18 7.52 -4.89
CA LEU A 276 19.79 7.35 -3.58
C LEU A 276 21.10 6.56 -3.70
N ALA A 277 21.12 5.48 -4.48
CA ALA A 277 22.34 4.70 -4.68
C ALA A 277 23.49 5.48 -5.31
N ALA A 278 23.19 6.37 -6.25
CA ALA A 278 24.19 7.24 -6.86
C ALA A 278 24.77 8.26 -5.86
N SER A 279 23.95 8.79 -4.94
CA SER A 279 24.38 9.83 -3.99
C SER A 279 24.88 9.30 -2.64
N PHE A 280 24.53 8.06 -2.28
CA PHE A 280 24.83 7.47 -0.97
C PHE A 280 26.32 7.49 -0.60
N PRO A 281 27.28 7.14 -1.49
CA PRO A 281 28.69 7.10 -1.13
C PRO A 281 29.23 8.44 -0.62
N ALA A 282 28.79 9.55 -1.23
CA ALA A 282 29.22 10.90 -0.87
C ALA A 282 28.62 11.39 0.47
N LYS A 283 27.49 10.82 0.90
CA LYS A 283 26.73 11.24 2.09
C LYS A 283 26.67 10.17 3.19
N ARG A 284 27.52 9.14 3.09
CA ARG A 284 27.45 7.94 3.93
C ARG A 284 27.37 8.24 5.43
N MET A 285 28.22 9.13 5.93
CA MET A 285 28.28 9.47 7.36
C MET A 285 27.00 10.16 7.87
N GLU A 286 26.27 10.86 7.00
CA GLU A 286 25.02 11.53 7.35
C GLU A 286 23.84 10.56 7.30
N LEU A 287 23.84 9.66 6.30
CA LEU A 287 22.74 8.77 5.96
C LEU A 287 22.73 7.45 6.73
N THR A 288 23.66 7.23 7.66
CA THR A 288 23.61 6.13 8.63
C THR A 288 22.58 6.36 9.74
N ASN A 289 22.07 7.59 9.90
CA ASN A 289 20.95 7.88 10.78
C ASN A 289 19.62 7.70 10.02
N LYS A 290 18.67 6.94 10.60
CA LYS A 290 17.40 6.60 9.95
C LYS A 290 16.54 7.82 9.59
N ASP A 291 16.50 8.84 10.44
CA ASP A 291 15.64 10.00 10.26
C ASP A 291 16.20 10.91 9.17
N LYS A 292 17.54 11.07 9.16
CA LYS A 292 18.26 11.76 8.08
C LYS A 292 18.11 11.02 6.75
N LEU A 293 18.22 9.69 6.75
CA LEU A 293 17.99 8.87 5.55
C LEU A 293 16.56 9.02 5.04
N ALA A 294 15.55 8.90 5.90
CA ALA A 294 14.15 9.07 5.53
C ALA A 294 13.87 10.46 4.96
N ALA A 295 14.39 11.51 5.60
CA ALA A 295 14.21 12.90 5.14
C ALA A 295 14.86 13.13 3.78
N TYR A 296 16.12 12.67 3.60
CA TYR A 296 16.85 12.80 2.35
C TYR A 296 16.19 12.00 1.22
N PHE A 297 15.83 10.75 1.49
CA PHE A 297 15.16 9.89 0.52
C PHE A 297 13.77 10.43 0.15
N SER A 298 13.03 11.02 1.10
CA SER A 298 11.76 11.67 0.81
C SER A 298 11.90 12.91 -0.08
N ALA A 299 13.03 13.63 -0.01
CA ALA A 299 13.34 14.70 -0.95
C ALA A 299 13.63 14.16 -2.36
N ILE A 300 14.41 13.08 -2.48
CA ILE A 300 14.62 12.41 -3.77
C ILE A 300 13.30 11.93 -4.39
N VAL A 301 12.43 11.31 -3.58
CA VAL A 301 11.10 10.87 -4.04
C VAL A 301 10.28 12.06 -4.55
N HIS A 302 10.33 13.20 -3.87
CA HIS A 302 9.65 14.42 -4.34
C HIS A 302 10.19 14.88 -5.69
N GLU A 303 11.51 15.01 -5.85
CA GLU A 303 12.12 15.40 -7.13
C GLU A 303 11.71 14.46 -8.27
N VAL A 304 11.70 13.15 -8.03
CA VAL A 304 11.25 12.15 -9.03
C VAL A 304 9.77 12.34 -9.35
N MET A 305 8.92 12.53 -8.33
CA MET A 305 7.48 12.73 -8.50
C MET A 305 7.16 13.99 -9.30
N THR A 306 7.86 15.09 -9.03
CA THR A 306 7.69 16.35 -9.75
C THR A 306 8.11 16.20 -11.22
N GLN A 307 9.17 15.45 -11.52
CA GLN A 307 9.58 15.17 -12.89
C GLN A 307 8.56 14.29 -13.63
N GLU A 308 8.04 13.24 -12.99
CA GLU A 308 6.97 12.42 -13.56
C GLU A 308 5.70 13.23 -13.82
N MET A 309 5.34 14.14 -12.90
CA MET A 309 4.22 15.07 -13.09
C MET A 309 4.40 15.91 -14.36
N ALA A 310 5.57 16.53 -14.56
CA ALA A 310 5.86 17.29 -15.79
C ALA A 310 5.77 16.42 -17.04
N SER A 311 6.36 15.22 -17.00
CA SER A 311 6.34 14.29 -18.12
C SER A 311 4.90 13.91 -18.50
N CYS A 312 4.05 13.58 -17.52
CA CYS A 312 2.64 13.31 -17.75
C CYS A 312 1.89 14.52 -18.32
N SER A 313 2.07 15.71 -17.74
CA SER A 313 1.41 16.93 -18.23
C SER A 313 1.82 17.28 -19.67
N TYR A 314 3.10 17.10 -20.01
CA TYR A 314 3.59 17.30 -21.37
C TYR A 314 2.99 16.30 -22.36
N GLN A 315 2.96 15.01 -22.00
CA GLN A 315 2.37 13.97 -22.85
C GLN A 315 0.88 14.19 -23.10
N VAL A 316 0.14 14.69 -22.10
CA VAL A 316 -1.27 15.11 -22.26
C VAL A 316 -1.38 16.18 -23.33
N LEU A 317 -0.63 17.27 -23.21
CA LEU A 317 -0.69 18.38 -24.16
C LEU A 317 -0.33 17.96 -25.58
N GLN A 318 0.70 17.12 -25.73
CA GLN A 318 1.10 16.57 -27.02
C GLN A 318 -0.03 15.74 -27.66
N GLN A 319 -0.66 14.87 -26.89
CA GLN A 319 -1.73 14.01 -27.41
C GLN A 319 -3.04 14.76 -27.65
N GLU A 320 -3.36 15.78 -26.85
CA GLU A 320 -4.49 16.69 -27.13
C GLU A 320 -4.28 17.45 -28.42
N SER A 321 -3.09 18.02 -28.64
CA SER A 321 -2.77 18.70 -29.90
C SER A 321 -2.86 17.78 -31.11
N LEU A 322 -2.43 16.52 -30.97
CA LEU A 322 -2.59 15.51 -32.00
C LEU A 322 -4.08 15.19 -32.23
N LEU A 323 -4.86 15.03 -31.16
CA LEU A 323 -6.30 14.79 -31.25
C LEU A 323 -7.01 15.95 -31.97
N ASP A 324 -6.71 17.19 -31.61
CA ASP A 324 -7.27 18.38 -32.25
C ASP A 324 -6.93 18.42 -33.74
N TYR A 325 -5.67 18.14 -34.10
CA TYR A 325 -5.24 18.02 -35.49
C TYR A 325 -6.04 16.96 -36.26
N TYR A 326 -6.23 15.77 -35.68
CA TYR A 326 -7.06 14.72 -36.29
C TYR A 326 -8.54 15.16 -36.39
N MET A 327 -9.09 15.80 -35.36
CA MET A 327 -10.47 16.28 -35.34
C MET A 327 -10.73 17.42 -36.35
N ASP A 328 -9.73 18.24 -36.66
CA ASP A 328 -9.86 19.28 -37.69
C ASP A 328 -9.66 18.73 -39.10
N LYS A 329 -8.73 17.78 -39.28
CA LYS A 329 -8.56 17.09 -40.56
C LYS A 329 -9.80 16.28 -40.96
N THR A 330 -10.46 15.64 -39.98
CA THR A 330 -11.71 14.90 -40.21
C THR A 330 -12.88 15.79 -40.64
N LYS A 331 -13.00 16.99 -40.06
CA LYS A 331 -13.98 17.99 -40.51
C LYS A 331 -13.72 18.46 -41.94
N GLN A 332 -12.44 18.61 -42.32
CA GLN A 332 -12.04 19.03 -43.66
C GLN A 332 -12.25 17.94 -44.73
N GLU A 333 -11.99 16.69 -44.39
CA GLU A 333 -12.10 15.55 -45.33
C GLU A 333 -13.49 14.89 -45.33
N GLY A 334 -14.40 15.29 -44.44
CA GLY A 334 -15.75 14.72 -44.32
C GLY A 334 -15.78 13.28 -43.79
N ILE A 335 -14.67 12.80 -43.21
CA ILE A 335 -14.50 11.43 -42.72
C ILE A 335 -14.76 11.40 -41.22
N THR A 336 -15.79 10.68 -40.78
CA THR A 336 -16.11 10.53 -39.35
C THR A 336 -15.17 9.51 -38.69
N TYR A 337 -14.08 9.96 -38.07
CA TYR A 337 -13.30 9.10 -37.15
C TYR A 337 -13.97 9.08 -35.77
N GLY A 338 -15.17 8.51 -35.71
CA GLY A 338 -15.86 8.13 -34.46
C GLY A 338 -15.51 6.71 -34.00
N GLY A 339 -14.46 6.13 -34.59
CA GLY A 339 -14.12 4.72 -34.42
C GLY A 339 -13.55 4.38 -33.03
N PRO A 340 -13.41 3.08 -32.74
CA PRO A 340 -12.84 2.58 -31.48
C PRO A 340 -11.47 3.17 -31.13
N GLU A 341 -10.68 3.56 -32.12
CA GLU A 341 -9.32 4.11 -31.98
C GLU A 341 -9.30 5.51 -31.38
N VAL A 342 -10.17 6.43 -31.86
CA VAL A 342 -10.30 7.79 -31.28
C VAL A 342 -10.85 7.70 -29.86
N LYS A 343 -11.81 6.81 -29.63
CA LYS A 343 -12.33 6.54 -28.27
C LYS A 343 -11.23 6.01 -27.34
N ALA A 344 -10.36 5.12 -27.83
CA ALA A 344 -9.22 4.62 -27.06
C ALA A 344 -8.18 5.72 -26.77
N LEU A 345 -7.91 6.60 -27.72
CA LEU A 345 -7.01 7.75 -27.55
C LEU A 345 -7.55 8.73 -26.50
N VAL A 346 -8.83 9.09 -26.57
CA VAL A 346 -9.48 9.96 -25.57
C VAL A 346 -9.39 9.36 -24.17
N LEU A 347 -9.71 8.06 -24.03
CA LEU A 347 -9.59 7.36 -22.76
C LEU A 347 -8.14 7.33 -22.22
N HIS A 348 -7.16 7.23 -23.12
CA HIS A 348 -5.74 7.28 -22.76
C HIS A 348 -5.33 8.68 -22.26
N ILE A 349 -5.72 9.73 -22.99
CA ILE A 349 -5.50 11.14 -22.61
C ILE A 349 -6.13 11.43 -21.24
N ASP A 350 -7.38 11.03 -21.02
CA ASP A 350 -8.08 11.23 -19.75
C ASP A 350 -7.37 10.50 -18.59
N GLY A 351 -6.84 9.31 -18.85
CA GLY A 351 -6.02 8.56 -17.89
C GLY A 351 -4.74 9.31 -17.50
N MET A 352 -4.05 9.92 -18.47
CA MET A 352 -2.83 10.70 -18.21
C MET A 352 -3.12 12.03 -17.50
N LYS A 353 -4.20 12.74 -17.88
CA LYS A 353 -4.66 13.96 -17.18
C LYS A 353 -4.89 13.71 -15.71
N ARG A 354 -5.56 12.59 -15.40
CA ARG A 354 -5.79 12.17 -14.02
C ARG A 354 -4.49 11.87 -13.29
N MET A 355 -3.58 11.11 -13.90
CA MET A 355 -2.26 10.84 -13.31
C MET A 355 -1.52 12.14 -12.98
N ALA A 356 -1.50 13.09 -13.93
CA ALA A 356 -0.90 14.40 -13.73
C ALA A 356 -1.54 15.15 -12.55
N ALA A 357 -2.88 15.19 -12.47
CA ALA A 357 -3.60 15.83 -11.36
C ALA A 357 -3.32 15.17 -10.00
N VAL A 358 -3.25 13.83 -9.95
CA VAL A 358 -2.89 13.08 -8.73
C VAL A 358 -1.48 13.45 -8.28
N LEU A 359 -0.50 13.40 -9.20
CA LEU A 359 0.88 13.74 -8.92
C LEU A 359 1.01 15.20 -8.47
N GLU A 360 0.31 16.11 -9.11
CA GLU A 360 0.23 17.52 -8.74
C GLU A 360 -0.25 17.69 -7.30
N THR A 361 -1.38 17.06 -6.96
CA THR A 361 -1.95 17.10 -5.61
C THR A 361 -0.97 16.59 -4.56
N VAL A 362 -0.29 15.47 -4.84
CA VAL A 362 0.65 14.86 -3.89
C VAL A 362 1.92 15.73 -3.74
N CYS A 363 2.45 16.31 -4.83
CA CYS A 363 3.54 17.29 -4.77
C CYS A 363 3.17 18.48 -3.88
N GLN A 364 1.97 19.06 -4.07
CA GLN A 364 1.49 20.18 -3.24
C GLN A 364 1.43 19.80 -1.77
N GLN A 365 0.83 18.65 -1.45
CA GLN A 365 0.69 18.18 -0.07
C GLN A 365 2.05 17.95 0.59
N TRP A 366 3.02 17.40 -0.15
CA TRP A 366 4.38 17.19 0.34
C TRP A 366 5.06 18.51 0.70
N LEU A 367 4.95 19.53 -0.16
CA LEU A 367 5.54 20.84 0.07
C LEU A 367 4.84 21.59 1.21
N LEU A 368 3.51 21.66 1.17
CA LEU A 368 2.70 22.35 2.18
C LEU A 368 2.89 21.75 3.58
N SER A 369 2.97 20.42 3.69
CA SER A 369 3.22 19.77 4.98
C SER A 369 4.58 20.15 5.59
N ARG A 370 5.62 20.24 4.76
CA ARG A 370 6.97 20.65 5.20
C ARG A 370 7.04 22.11 5.58
N VAL A 371 6.47 22.99 4.76
CA VAL A 371 6.38 24.42 5.08
C VAL A 371 5.60 24.62 6.38
N ALA A 372 4.45 23.95 6.55
CA ALA A 372 3.64 24.06 7.76
C ALA A 372 4.41 23.57 8.99
N THR A 373 5.12 22.44 8.89
CA THR A 373 5.89 21.89 10.01
C THR A 373 7.07 22.79 10.38
N LEU A 374 7.83 23.27 9.40
CA LEU A 374 8.94 24.21 9.64
C LEU A 374 8.45 25.54 10.21
N SER A 375 7.34 26.07 9.68
CA SER A 375 6.76 27.33 10.17
C SER A 375 6.25 27.19 11.60
N LYS A 376 5.57 26.07 11.91
CA LYS A 376 5.12 25.77 13.28
C LYS A 376 6.29 25.69 14.25
N ASP A 377 7.38 25.01 13.87
CA ASP A 377 8.58 24.88 14.69
C ASP A 377 9.25 26.24 14.94
N LEU A 378 9.35 27.09 13.92
CA LEU A 378 9.86 28.45 14.07
C LEU A 378 8.97 29.29 14.98
N SER A 379 7.64 29.15 14.86
CA SER A 379 6.69 29.84 15.72
C SER A 379 6.73 29.36 17.18
N GLU A 380 6.91 28.05 17.42
CA GLU A 380 7.03 27.48 18.76
C GLU A 380 8.37 27.85 19.42
N ALA A 381 9.47 27.81 18.66
CA ALA A 381 10.79 28.24 19.15
C ALA A 381 10.81 29.72 19.55
N ALA A 382 9.94 30.56 18.97
CA ALA A 382 9.82 31.97 19.33
C ALA A 382 9.01 32.21 20.61
N ARG A 383 8.34 31.20 21.19
CA ARG A 383 7.45 31.38 22.37
C ARG A 383 8.17 31.32 23.71
N SER A 384 9.18 30.47 23.83
CA SER A 384 9.94 30.30 25.06
C SER A 384 11.34 29.76 24.80
N THR A 385 12.28 30.09 25.68
CA THR A 385 13.66 29.56 25.62
C THR A 385 13.69 28.03 25.72
N GLN A 386 12.79 27.44 26.51
CA GLN A 386 12.68 25.99 26.68
C GLN A 386 12.18 25.29 25.39
N ASP A 387 11.19 25.88 24.70
CA ASP A 387 10.72 25.36 23.41
C ASP A 387 11.77 25.55 22.32
N GLN A 388 12.51 26.66 22.35
CA GLN A 388 13.63 26.91 21.45
C GLN A 388 14.70 25.83 21.56
N GLU A 389 15.21 25.55 22.77
CA GLU A 389 16.22 24.52 22.99
C GLU A 389 15.74 23.13 22.53
N ARG A 390 14.49 22.77 22.85
CA ARG A 390 13.89 21.51 22.41
C ARG A 390 13.81 21.39 20.89
N ILE A 391 13.47 22.47 20.20
CA ILE A 391 13.31 22.48 18.73
C ILE A 391 14.67 22.49 18.04
N LEU A 392 15.64 23.24 18.56
CA LEU A 392 17.02 23.23 18.07
C LEU A 392 17.62 21.83 18.17
N ASP A 393 17.47 21.15 19.32
CA ASP A 393 17.93 19.78 19.51
C ASP A 393 17.22 18.79 18.57
N ARG A 394 15.88 18.82 18.52
CA ARG A 394 15.09 17.93 17.64
C ARG A 394 15.42 18.09 16.16
N ARG A 395 15.69 19.32 15.70
CA ARG A 395 16.00 19.62 14.30
C ARG A 395 17.49 19.55 13.97
N GLY A 396 18.35 19.47 14.98
CA GLY A 396 19.79 19.62 14.84
C GLY A 396 20.20 21.00 14.33
N TRP A 397 19.41 22.04 14.65
CA TRP A 397 19.73 23.42 14.29
C TRP A 397 20.64 24.03 15.36
N THR A 398 21.61 24.80 14.90
CA THR A 398 22.47 25.61 15.77
C THR A 398 21.82 26.94 16.16
N SER A 399 20.85 27.42 15.36
CA SER A 399 20.10 28.66 15.63
C SER A 399 18.74 28.69 14.90
N ILE A 400 17.85 29.59 15.33
CA ILE A 400 16.56 29.85 14.65
C ILE A 400 16.79 30.38 13.22
N GLU A 401 17.86 31.14 12.98
CA GLU A 401 18.20 31.64 11.65
C GLU A 401 18.54 30.50 10.67
N GLU A 402 19.11 29.40 11.17
CA GLU A 402 19.32 28.19 10.36
C GLU A 402 17.99 27.57 9.92
N GLY A 403 16.99 27.54 10.81
CA GLY A 403 15.63 27.10 10.47
C GLY A 403 14.95 27.99 9.43
N LYS A 404 15.11 29.33 9.53
CA LYS A 404 14.63 30.28 8.51
C LYS A 404 15.36 30.10 7.18
N ALA A 405 16.67 29.87 7.21
CA ALA A 405 17.47 29.60 6.01
C ALA A 405 17.05 28.29 5.35
N GLN A 406 16.74 27.25 6.13
CA GLN A 406 16.22 25.98 5.60
C GLN A 406 14.87 26.16 4.92
N LEU A 407 13.95 26.95 5.49
CA LEU A 407 12.67 27.27 4.86
C LEU A 407 12.85 28.02 3.54
N ARG A 408 13.72 29.05 3.51
CA ARG A 408 14.04 29.77 2.26
C ARG A 408 14.67 28.85 1.21
N LYS A 409 15.57 27.96 1.62
CA LYS A 409 16.22 27.00 0.75
C LYS A 409 15.23 26.01 0.15
N LEU A 410 14.25 25.55 0.94
CA LEU A 410 13.17 24.68 0.45
C LEU A 410 12.37 25.39 -0.64
N LEU A 411 11.87 26.60 -0.38
CA LEU A 411 11.08 27.36 -1.36
C LEU A 411 11.88 27.69 -2.62
N LYS A 412 13.15 28.09 -2.47
CA LYS A 412 14.04 28.36 -3.61
C LYS A 412 14.32 27.11 -4.44
N HIS A 413 14.52 25.96 -3.79
CA HIS A 413 14.74 24.70 -4.49
C HIS A 413 13.52 24.30 -5.32
N GLU A 414 12.31 24.50 -4.79
CA GLU A 414 11.06 24.28 -5.55
C GLU A 414 10.96 25.21 -6.76
N GLU A 415 11.31 26.49 -6.59
CA GLU A 415 11.35 27.46 -7.70
C GLU A 415 12.33 27.02 -8.79
N GLU A 416 13.53 26.58 -8.41
CA GLU A 416 14.56 26.08 -9.33
C GLU A 416 14.13 24.79 -10.05
N LEU A 417 13.50 23.86 -9.31
CA LEU A 417 12.97 22.61 -9.85
C LEU A 417 11.88 22.89 -10.90
N LEU A 418 10.94 23.78 -10.59
CA LEU A 418 9.88 24.20 -11.51
C LEU A 418 10.43 24.97 -12.71
N ALA A 419 11.46 25.81 -12.52
CA ALA A 419 12.12 26.52 -13.61
C ALA A 419 12.87 25.56 -14.56
N ALA A 420 13.55 24.54 -14.02
CA ALA A 420 14.18 23.49 -14.82
C ALA A 420 13.16 22.71 -15.65
N MET A 421 11.96 22.48 -15.11
CA MET A 421 10.86 21.84 -15.84
C MET A 421 10.34 22.73 -16.98
N ARG A 422 10.21 24.05 -16.78
CA ARG A 422 9.86 25.01 -17.84
C ARG A 422 10.85 24.92 -19.02
N ALA A 423 12.14 24.83 -18.72
CA ALA A 423 13.20 24.74 -19.73
C ALA A 423 13.17 23.41 -20.50
N HIS A 424 12.83 22.30 -19.85
CA HIS A 424 12.73 20.99 -20.50
C HIS A 424 11.55 20.91 -21.48
N VAL A 425 10.41 21.51 -21.11
CA VAL A 425 9.19 21.50 -21.95
C VAL A 425 9.27 22.45 -23.15
N GLY A 426 10.02 23.57 -23.03
CA GLY A 426 10.20 24.53 -24.13
C GLY A 426 11.03 24.03 -25.33
N SER A 427 11.65 22.84 -25.24
CA SER A 427 12.59 22.33 -26.24
C SER A 427 11.98 21.41 -27.32
N GLY A 428 10.71 21.02 -27.20
CA GLY A 428 10.06 20.08 -28.11
C GLY A 428 8.59 20.38 -28.41
N VAL A 429 8.34 21.01 -29.57
CA VAL A 429 7.05 21.11 -30.31
C VAL A 429 5.99 22.10 -29.78
N ARG A 430 5.32 22.75 -30.76
CA ARG A 430 4.27 23.77 -30.69
C ARG A 430 2.98 23.28 -30.01
N VAL A 431 2.95 23.30 -28.69
CA VAL A 431 1.74 23.62 -27.92
C VAL A 431 1.97 25.03 -27.36
N PRO A 432 0.97 25.93 -27.28
CA PRO A 432 1.22 27.28 -26.77
C PRO A 432 1.76 27.16 -25.35
N ALA A 433 3.03 27.54 -25.15
CA ALA A 433 3.71 27.57 -23.86
C ALA A 433 2.80 28.16 -22.75
N ARG A 434 1.93 29.10 -23.15
CA ARG A 434 0.88 29.76 -22.39
C ARG A 434 -0.05 28.86 -21.57
N VAL A 435 -0.48 27.69 -22.07
CA VAL A 435 -1.46 26.84 -21.34
C VAL A 435 -0.78 26.07 -20.19
N LEU A 436 0.45 25.61 -20.42
CA LEU A 436 1.28 24.99 -19.39
C LEU A 436 1.79 26.04 -18.40
N GLU A 437 2.16 27.22 -18.89
CA GLU A 437 2.49 28.40 -18.08
C GLU A 437 1.30 28.76 -17.17
N GLU A 438 0.07 28.82 -17.68
CA GLU A 438 -1.12 29.15 -16.88
C GLU A 438 -1.49 28.07 -15.83
N ALA A 439 -1.22 26.79 -16.10
CA ALA A 439 -1.45 25.71 -15.13
C ALA A 439 -0.37 25.72 -14.04
N MET A 440 0.90 25.89 -14.43
CA MET A 440 2.02 25.99 -13.49
C MET A 440 2.02 27.31 -12.71
N GLU A 441 1.55 28.42 -13.29
CA GLU A 441 1.34 29.70 -12.60
C GLU A 441 0.18 29.62 -11.60
N ARG A 442 -0.93 28.94 -11.95
CA ARG A 442 -2.01 28.69 -10.98
C ARG A 442 -1.53 27.84 -9.80
N TYR A 443 -0.80 26.74 -10.07
CA TYR A 443 -0.12 25.93 -9.06
C TYR A 443 0.82 26.77 -8.18
N PHE A 444 1.64 27.61 -8.82
CA PHE A 444 2.65 28.46 -8.17
C PHE A 444 2.02 29.54 -7.28
N VAL A 445 1.06 30.30 -7.81
CA VAL A 445 0.35 31.34 -7.07
C VAL A 445 -0.46 30.70 -5.93
N GLU A 446 -1.14 29.58 -6.16
CA GLU A 446 -1.94 28.94 -5.11
C GLU A 446 -1.06 28.37 -3.97
N ILE A 447 0.08 27.78 -4.28
CA ILE A 447 1.02 27.27 -3.28
C ILE A 447 1.74 28.41 -2.56
N GLN A 448 2.26 29.41 -3.27
CA GLN A 448 2.92 30.54 -2.63
C GLN A 448 1.95 31.33 -1.77
N THR A 449 0.73 31.56 -2.25
CA THR A 449 -0.32 32.23 -1.46
C THR A 449 -0.71 31.40 -0.25
N ARG A 450 -0.94 30.09 -0.38
CA ARG A 450 -1.26 29.23 0.77
C ARG A 450 -0.10 29.05 1.74
N ALA A 451 1.13 28.94 1.25
CA ALA A 451 2.34 28.84 2.07
C ALA A 451 2.60 30.15 2.82
N ALA A 452 2.48 31.29 2.15
CA ALA A 452 2.58 32.61 2.74
C ALA A 452 1.44 32.87 3.74
N ASP A 453 0.21 32.48 3.42
CA ASP A 453 -0.95 32.58 4.32
C ASP A 453 -0.81 31.68 5.54
N LEU A 454 -0.28 30.46 5.40
CA LEU A 454 0.00 29.56 6.51
C LEU A 454 1.12 30.11 7.40
N ALA A 455 2.19 30.64 6.81
CA ALA A 455 3.26 31.31 7.53
C ALA A 455 2.75 32.56 8.26
N ALA A 456 1.91 33.37 7.60
CA ALA A 456 1.34 34.61 8.13
C ALA A 456 0.24 34.36 9.19
N LYS A 457 -0.60 33.34 9.03
CA LYS A 457 -1.61 32.96 10.05
C LYS A 457 -0.93 32.46 11.33
N ASN A 458 0.13 31.67 11.19
CA ASN A 458 0.90 31.20 12.34
C ASN A 458 1.70 32.32 13.02
N SER A 459 2.14 33.34 12.29
CA SER A 459 2.73 34.55 12.89
C SER A 459 1.71 35.48 13.54
N ARG A 460 0.47 35.59 13.00
CA ARG A 460 -0.62 36.42 13.55
C ARG A 460 -1.29 35.83 14.79
N MET A 461 -1.37 34.51 14.93
CA MET A 461 -1.83 33.88 16.20
C MET A 461 -0.94 34.22 17.41
N ASN A 462 0.25 34.77 17.19
CA ASN A 462 1.13 35.26 18.26
C ASN A 462 0.87 36.73 18.66
N THR A 463 0.26 37.57 17.82
CA THR A 463 -0.04 38.96 18.21
C THR A 463 -1.27 39.05 19.12
N ASP A 464 -2.26 38.17 18.94
CA ASP A 464 -3.50 38.16 19.73
C ASP A 464 -3.39 37.41 21.07
N LYS A 465 -2.24 36.82 21.40
CA LYS A 465 -1.99 36.19 22.71
C LYS A 465 -1.05 36.99 23.62
N THR A 466 -0.47 38.07 23.10
CA THR A 466 0.38 39.01 23.84
C THR A 466 -0.24 40.42 23.95
N ALA A 467 -1.45 40.59 23.44
CA ALA A 467 -2.35 41.70 23.76
C ALA A 467 -3.45 41.16 24.69
#